data_AF-A0A8R1XPI5-F1
#
_entry.id   AF-A0A8R1XPI5-F1
#
_cell.length_a   1.000
_cell.length_b   1.000
_cell.length_c   1.000
_cell.angle_alpha   90.00
_cell.angle_beta   90.00
_cell.angle_gamma   90.00
#
_symmetry.space_group_name_H-M   'P 1'
#
loop_
_entity.id
_entity.type
_entity.pdbx_description
1 polymer ?
#
loop_
_entity_poly.entity_id
_entity_poly.type
_entity_poly.pdbx_seq_one_letter_code
_entity_poly.pdbx_strand_id
1 'polypeptide(L)'
;MQVQMETINIGDLKKDKCFQKLVRKFQKDMNDLKKRYQKERGSIQKQQQMTIDRLICDSYKQSKWRTLANSSGSQKHQSQLFLKSEPTPYTVILLCKYSNNLIGVFQMKSLVLTQTNEWSSMMRRHERECHDLRRFQIKEEFECLGKLLQDAQKQQKNMLKLRLKAENKDLKQAQTKKKMDDTRAIQQDKNIKKKVERDRRMKEMNEKNLKVFCEERKRLAMKAQKREEQLIKRHEEQNGEFEKDAEPFFSKTFTRKSSLLQEISAFQELELEEMSHRETQLASKPEFIC
;
A
#
# COMPACT_ATOMS: atom_id res chain seq x y z
N MET A 1 7.43 -10.98 -41.73
CA MET A 1 7.09 -11.26 -40.32
C MET A 1 6.23 -10.11 -39.78
N GLN A 2 4.95 -10.36 -39.49
CA GLN A 2 4.17 -9.46 -38.62
C GLN A 2 4.73 -9.65 -37.21
N VAL A 3 5.62 -8.76 -36.77
CA VAL A 3 6.02 -8.71 -35.37
C VAL A 3 4.82 -8.18 -34.60
N GLN A 4 4.05 -9.06 -33.97
CA GLN A 4 3.06 -8.70 -32.98
C GLN A 4 3.77 -7.85 -31.92
N MET A 5 3.37 -6.59 -31.77
CA MET A 5 3.78 -5.79 -30.61
C MET A 5 3.11 -6.44 -29.41
N GLU A 6 3.91 -7.04 -28.52
CA GLU A 6 3.43 -7.72 -27.31
C GLU A 6 2.54 -6.80 -26.47
N THR A 7 1.56 -7.39 -25.80
CA THR A 7 0.70 -6.67 -24.86
C THR A 7 1.53 -6.27 -23.64
N ILE A 8 1.32 -5.05 -23.14
CA ILE A 8 1.99 -4.57 -21.94
C ILE A 8 1.29 -5.20 -20.75
N ASN A 9 1.97 -6.08 -20.01
CA ASN A 9 1.43 -6.75 -18.84
C ASN A 9 1.84 -5.98 -17.56
N ILE A 10 0.87 -5.68 -16.69
CA ILE A 10 1.11 -5.04 -15.39
C ILE A 10 2.12 -5.84 -14.55
N GLY A 11 2.12 -7.16 -14.65
CA GLY A 11 3.07 -8.04 -13.98
C GLY A 11 4.53 -7.78 -14.38
N ASP A 12 4.77 -7.37 -15.63
CA ASP A 12 6.11 -6.99 -16.09
C ASP A 12 6.48 -5.57 -15.67
N LEU A 13 5.51 -4.64 -15.63
CA LEU A 13 5.73 -3.30 -15.08
C LEU A 13 6.12 -3.35 -13.59
N LYS A 14 5.58 -4.31 -12.83
CA LYS A 14 5.98 -4.54 -11.43
C LYS A 14 7.43 -5.01 -11.27
N LYS A 15 8.07 -5.53 -12.33
CA LYS A 15 9.50 -5.91 -12.30
C LYS A 15 10.41 -4.72 -12.58
N ASP A 16 9.87 -3.59 -13.05
CA ASP A 16 10.65 -2.40 -13.34
C ASP A 16 11.40 -1.91 -12.10
N LYS A 17 12.66 -1.48 -12.31
CA LYS A 17 13.55 -1.04 -11.23
C LYS A 17 12.96 0.13 -10.44
N CYS A 18 12.19 1.00 -11.07
CA CYS A 18 11.54 2.13 -10.42
C CYS A 18 10.45 1.65 -9.45
N PHE A 19 9.56 0.76 -9.90
CA PHE A 19 8.52 0.18 -9.04
C PHE A 19 9.12 -0.65 -7.89
N GLN A 20 10.14 -1.46 -8.16
CA GLN A 20 10.83 -2.25 -7.14
C GLN A 20 11.50 -1.37 -6.06
N LYS A 21 12.07 -0.22 -6.44
CA LYS A 21 12.61 0.75 -5.48
C LYS A 21 11.50 1.36 -4.62
N LEU A 22 10.36 1.68 -5.22
CA LEU A 22 9.19 2.21 -4.51
C LEU A 22 8.67 1.23 -3.45
N VAL A 23 8.47 -0.04 -3.82
CA VAL A 23 8.04 -1.10 -2.89
C VAL A 23 9.00 -1.27 -1.73
N ARG A 24 10.32 -1.23 -1.97
CA ARG A 24 11.34 -1.31 -0.90
C ARG A 24 11.26 -0.10 0.04
N LYS A 25 11.03 1.11 -0.48
CA LYS A 25 10.81 2.31 0.33
C LYS A 25 9.57 2.13 1.21
N PHE A 26 8.47 1.64 0.67
CA PHE A 26 7.24 1.38 1.43
C PHE A 26 7.39 0.35 2.53
N GLN A 27 8.16 -0.71 2.28
CA GLN A 27 8.50 -1.68 3.31
C GLN A 27 9.32 -1.05 4.45
N LYS A 28 10.28 -0.17 4.10
CA LYS A 28 11.08 0.57 5.08
C LYS A 28 10.21 1.51 5.93
N ASP A 29 9.38 2.32 5.28
CA ASP A 29 8.50 3.28 5.95
C ASP A 29 7.54 2.57 6.92
N MET A 30 6.99 1.42 6.54
CA MET A 30 6.17 0.57 7.42
C MET A 30 6.94 0.03 8.62
N ASN A 31 8.15 -0.45 8.40
CA ASN A 31 8.98 -0.99 9.48
C ASN A 31 9.39 0.12 10.47
N ASP A 32 9.71 1.31 9.98
CA ASP A 32 10.08 2.45 10.80
C ASP A 32 8.87 2.96 11.61
N LEU A 33 7.67 2.97 11.03
CA LEU A 33 6.43 3.27 11.74
C LEU A 33 6.16 2.27 12.88
N LYS A 34 6.21 0.96 12.59
CA LYS A 34 6.04 -0.10 13.61
C LYS A 34 7.05 0.02 14.76
N LYS A 35 8.31 0.33 14.45
CA LYS A 35 9.35 0.55 15.47
C LYS A 35 9.04 1.75 16.36
N ARG A 36 8.54 2.85 15.80
CA ARG A 36 8.13 4.04 16.57
C ARG A 36 7.00 3.71 17.53
N TYR A 37 5.96 3.01 17.05
CA TYR A 37 4.84 2.59 17.91
C TYR A 37 5.25 1.61 18.99
N GLN A 38 6.15 0.67 18.70
CA GLN A 38 6.68 -0.22 19.73
C GLN A 38 7.37 0.55 20.87
N LYS A 39 8.20 1.55 20.52
CA LYS A 39 8.87 2.41 21.51
C LYS A 39 7.87 3.22 22.32
N GLU A 40 6.87 3.80 21.66
CA GLU A 40 5.84 4.60 22.32
C GLU A 40 5.00 3.75 23.29
N ARG A 41 4.52 2.58 22.85
CA ARG A 41 3.81 1.62 23.71
C ARG A 41 4.64 1.23 24.94
N GLY A 42 5.91 0.90 24.72
CA GLY A 42 6.83 0.57 25.81
C GLY A 42 7.09 1.73 26.77
N SER A 43 7.13 2.98 26.28
CA SER A 43 7.29 4.17 27.11
C SER A 43 6.06 4.45 27.96
N ILE A 44 4.87 4.43 27.35
CA ILE A 44 3.60 4.68 28.04
C ILE A 44 3.34 3.58 29.08
N GLN A 45 3.55 2.31 28.73
CA GLN A 45 3.37 1.22 29.68
C GLN A 45 4.27 1.37 30.91
N LYS A 46 5.56 1.74 30.72
CA LYS A 46 6.47 2.03 31.84
C LYS A 46 5.97 3.20 32.69
N GLN A 47 5.50 4.29 32.07
CA GLN A 47 4.95 5.44 32.78
C GLN A 47 3.70 5.08 33.58
N GLN A 48 2.79 4.31 33.00
CA GLN A 48 1.57 3.83 33.65
C GLN A 48 1.90 2.96 34.87
N GLN A 49 2.80 1.98 34.70
CA GLN A 49 3.28 1.13 35.80
C GLN A 49 3.91 1.96 36.93
N MET A 50 4.83 2.87 36.62
CA MET A 50 5.45 3.74 37.63
C MET A 50 4.42 4.60 38.39
N THR A 51 3.36 5.06 37.72
CA THR A 51 2.32 5.89 38.34
C THR A 51 1.44 5.06 39.28
N ILE A 52 1.09 3.84 38.88
CA ILE A 52 0.37 2.87 39.74
C ILE A 52 1.22 2.52 40.97
N ASP A 53 2.50 2.19 40.78
CA ASP A 53 3.42 1.81 41.86
C ASP A 53 3.58 2.94 42.89
N ARG A 54 3.69 4.20 42.43
CA ARG A 54 3.74 5.38 43.30
C ARG A 54 2.47 5.53 44.12
N LEU A 55 1.29 5.40 43.50
CA LEU A 55 0.01 5.55 44.19
C LEU A 55 -0.18 4.46 45.26
N ILE A 56 0.24 3.23 44.98
CA ILE A 56 0.25 2.12 45.95
C ILE A 56 1.20 2.43 47.12
N CYS A 57 2.42 2.90 46.83
CA CYS A 57 3.40 3.25 47.85
C CYS A 57 2.94 4.41 48.74
N ASP A 58 2.36 5.45 48.16
CA ASP A 58 1.87 6.61 48.91
C ASP A 58 0.65 6.26 49.78
N SER A 59 -0.23 5.39 49.28
CA SER A 59 -1.33 4.81 50.05
C SER A 59 -0.83 4.00 51.26
N TYR A 60 0.23 3.20 51.08
CA TYR A 60 0.88 2.43 52.15
C TYR A 60 1.59 3.33 53.18
N LYS A 61 2.25 4.40 52.73
CA LYS A 61 2.85 5.39 53.65
C LYS A 61 1.76 6.10 54.46
N GLN A 62 0.68 6.53 53.82
CA GLN A 62 -0.43 7.19 54.52
C GLN A 62 -1.08 6.29 55.57
N SER A 63 -1.28 5.00 55.27
CA SER A 63 -1.82 4.07 56.28
C SER A 63 -0.86 3.88 57.45
N LYS A 64 0.45 3.79 57.20
CA LYS A 64 1.47 3.71 58.25
C LYS A 64 1.51 4.94 59.15
N TRP A 65 1.42 6.15 58.59
CA TRP A 65 1.38 7.40 59.37
C TRP A 65 0.11 7.54 60.21
N ARG A 66 -1.05 7.10 59.71
CA ARG A 66 -2.30 7.12 60.48
C ARG A 66 -2.27 6.15 61.66
N THR A 67 -1.66 4.97 61.49
CA THR A 67 -1.47 4.02 62.60
C THR A 67 -0.49 4.56 63.64
N LEU A 68 0.60 5.22 63.23
CA LEU A 68 1.59 5.80 64.15
C LEU A 68 1.05 7.03 64.91
N ALA A 69 0.27 7.89 64.26
CA ALA A 69 -0.30 9.08 64.90
C ALA A 69 -1.34 8.72 65.99
N ASN A 70 -2.09 7.65 65.80
CA ASN A 70 -3.13 7.20 66.74
C ASN A 70 -2.58 6.40 67.93
N SER A 71 -1.30 6.02 67.93
CA SER A 71 -0.68 5.24 69.02
C SER A 71 0.13 6.09 70.02
N SER A 72 -0.05 7.42 70.04
CA SER A 72 0.64 8.33 70.97
C SER A 72 -0.08 8.53 72.32
N GLY A 73 -1.16 7.79 72.60
CA GLY A 73 -1.85 7.80 73.89
C GLY A 73 -2.20 6.38 74.35
N SER A 74 -1.86 6.08 75.60
CA SER A 74 -2.20 4.88 76.38
C SER A 74 -1.28 3.67 76.32
N GLN A 75 -0.76 3.39 77.51
CA GLN A 75 0.10 2.31 77.95
C GLN A 75 -0.59 0.93 77.95
N LYS A 76 0.24 -0.12 77.77
CA LYS A 76 0.15 -1.48 78.34
C LYS A 76 -0.97 -2.42 77.85
N HIS A 77 -0.64 -3.33 76.92
CA HIS A 77 -0.37 -4.77 77.17
C HIS A 77 -0.32 -5.57 75.84
N GLN A 78 0.86 -6.16 75.59
CA GLN A 78 1.06 -7.55 75.17
C GLN A 78 0.25 -8.14 73.99
N SER A 79 0.86 -8.17 72.80
CA SER A 79 1.13 -9.41 72.03
C SER A 79 1.82 -9.09 70.71
N GLN A 80 3.09 -9.50 70.61
CA GLN A 80 3.83 -9.57 69.35
C GLN A 80 3.21 -10.65 68.46
N LEU A 81 2.73 -10.28 67.27
CA LEU A 81 2.68 -11.20 66.14
C LEU A 81 3.40 -10.56 64.95
N PHE A 82 4.55 -11.15 64.65
CA PHE A 82 5.44 -10.86 63.54
C PHE A 82 4.71 -11.06 62.19
N LEU A 83 4.45 -9.98 61.46
CA LEU A 83 4.18 -10.05 60.01
C LEU A 83 5.51 -9.89 59.26
N LYS A 84 6.28 -10.99 59.24
CA LYS A 84 7.38 -11.22 58.28
C LYS A 84 6.80 -12.03 57.11
N SER A 85 5.97 -11.41 56.29
CA SER A 85 5.62 -11.96 54.98
C SER A 85 5.27 -10.83 54.03
N GLU A 86 5.81 -10.93 52.82
CA GLU A 86 5.61 -10.00 51.72
C GLU A 86 4.10 -9.89 51.41
N PRO A 87 3.51 -8.69 51.29
CA PRO A 87 2.09 -8.57 51.00
C PRO A 87 1.79 -9.17 49.62
N THR A 88 1.10 -10.30 49.60
CA THR A 88 0.59 -10.88 48.34
C THR A 88 -0.44 -9.92 47.72
N PRO A 89 -0.61 -9.90 46.38
CA PRO A 89 -1.57 -9.01 45.71
C PRO A 89 -2.99 -9.10 46.30
N TYR A 90 -3.34 -10.27 46.83
CA TYR A 90 -4.62 -10.52 47.50
C TYR A 90 -4.75 -9.81 48.85
N THR A 91 -3.68 -9.77 49.65
CA THR A 91 -3.66 -9.03 50.93
C THR A 91 -3.73 -7.51 50.72
N VAL A 92 -3.17 -6.97 49.64
CA VAL A 92 -3.28 -5.54 49.29
C VAL A 92 -4.72 -5.17 48.91
N ILE A 93 -5.41 -6.03 48.15
CA ILE A 93 -6.82 -5.84 47.75
C ILE A 93 -7.75 -5.94 48.97
N LEU A 94 -7.55 -6.91 49.87
CA LEU A 94 -8.33 -7.04 51.10
C LEU A 94 -8.10 -5.85 52.06
N LEU A 95 -6.85 -5.41 52.23
CA LEU A 95 -6.54 -4.24 53.06
C LEU A 95 -7.18 -2.96 52.50
N CYS A 96 -7.35 -2.83 51.18
CA CYS A 96 -8.06 -1.70 50.57
C CYS A 96 -9.59 -1.75 50.76
N LYS A 97 -10.19 -2.93 50.91
CA LYS A 97 -11.65 -3.07 51.13
C LYS A 97 -12.09 -2.63 52.53
N TYR A 98 -11.24 -2.81 53.54
CA TYR A 98 -11.59 -2.55 54.95
C TYR A 98 -10.84 -1.37 55.58
N SER A 99 -9.81 -0.83 54.92
CA SER A 99 -9.16 0.39 55.35
C SER A 99 -9.96 1.60 54.84
N ASN A 100 -10.27 2.53 55.73
CA ASN A 100 -10.94 3.82 55.52
C ASN A 100 -10.20 4.79 54.56
N ASN A 101 -9.51 4.28 53.54
CA ASN A 101 -8.83 5.05 52.51
C ASN A 101 -9.66 5.09 51.23
N LEU A 102 -10.94 5.47 51.36
CA LEU A 102 -11.86 5.70 50.24
C LEU A 102 -11.24 6.64 49.19
N ILE A 103 -10.39 7.57 49.65
CA ILE A 103 -9.59 8.47 48.81
C ILE A 103 -8.63 7.68 47.91
N GLY A 104 -7.87 6.72 48.46
CA GLY A 104 -6.95 5.90 47.67
C GLY A 104 -7.67 5.01 46.64
N VAL A 105 -8.83 4.45 46.98
CA VAL A 105 -9.64 3.66 46.04
C VAL A 105 -10.19 4.53 44.91
N PHE A 106 -10.71 5.72 45.24
CA PHE A 106 -11.20 6.67 44.24
C PHE A 106 -10.07 7.15 43.32
N GLN A 107 -8.91 7.50 43.89
CA GLN A 107 -7.72 7.90 43.14
C GLN A 107 -7.25 6.78 42.20
N MET A 108 -7.24 5.53 42.66
CA MET A 108 -6.85 4.39 41.82
C MET A 108 -7.83 4.17 40.67
N LYS A 109 -9.15 4.19 40.93
CA LYS A 109 -10.16 4.04 39.88
C LYS A 109 -10.08 5.16 38.84
N SER A 110 -9.93 6.41 39.28
CA SER A 110 -9.77 7.56 38.39
C SER A 110 -8.47 7.48 37.56
N LEU A 111 -7.37 7.04 38.18
CA LEU A 111 -6.10 6.82 37.48
C LEU A 111 -6.22 5.73 36.41
N VAL A 112 -6.76 4.56 36.77
CA VAL A 112 -6.95 3.44 35.83
C VAL A 112 -7.81 3.88 34.65
N LEU A 113 -8.94 4.55 34.89
CA LEU A 113 -9.79 5.07 33.81
C LEU A 113 -9.03 6.03 32.87
N THR A 114 -8.24 6.95 33.44
CA THR A 114 -7.43 7.90 32.67
C THR A 114 -6.39 7.18 31.83
N GLN A 115 -5.63 6.27 32.43
CA GLN A 115 -4.62 5.47 31.74
C GLN A 115 -5.20 4.60 30.62
N THR A 116 -6.36 3.98 30.86
CA THR A 116 -7.10 3.21 29.85
C THR A 116 -7.50 4.11 28.68
N ASN A 117 -8.07 5.30 28.94
CA ASN A 117 -8.45 6.25 27.90
C ASN A 117 -7.25 6.73 27.07
N GLU A 118 -6.13 7.06 27.72
CA GLU A 118 -4.88 7.45 27.06
C GLU A 118 -4.35 6.33 26.16
N TRP A 119 -4.34 5.09 26.67
CA TRP A 119 -3.90 3.91 25.92
C TRP A 119 -4.80 3.66 24.70
N SER A 120 -6.11 3.62 24.88
CA SER A 120 -7.06 3.43 23.78
C SER A 120 -6.95 4.56 22.73
N SER A 121 -6.73 5.80 23.18
CA SER A 121 -6.52 6.95 22.27
C SER A 121 -5.25 6.79 21.44
N MET A 122 -4.13 6.40 22.06
CA MET A 122 -2.87 6.10 21.37
C MET A 122 -3.05 4.96 20.36
N MET A 123 -3.67 3.85 20.76
CA MET A 123 -3.86 2.68 19.89
C MET A 123 -4.70 3.02 18.65
N ARG A 124 -5.81 3.75 18.82
CA ARG A 124 -6.61 4.25 17.69
C ARG A 124 -5.81 5.17 16.77
N ARG A 125 -4.91 5.99 17.31
CA ARG A 125 -4.03 6.83 16.51
C ARG A 125 -3.01 6.00 15.71
N HIS A 126 -2.35 5.02 16.33
CA HIS A 126 -1.43 4.09 15.66
C HIS A 126 -2.10 3.36 14.50
N GLU A 127 -3.34 2.91 14.71
CA GLU A 127 -4.13 2.23 13.68
C GLU A 127 -4.45 3.16 12.51
N ARG A 128 -4.96 4.38 12.78
CA ARG A 128 -5.27 5.37 11.74
C ARG A 128 -4.04 5.71 10.90
N GLU A 129 -2.92 6.00 11.54
CA GLU A 129 -1.68 6.34 10.85
C GLU A 129 -1.14 5.14 10.03
N CYS A 130 -1.23 3.89 10.54
CA CYS A 130 -0.92 2.68 9.75
C CYS A 130 -1.79 2.59 8.48
N HIS A 131 -3.09 2.79 8.67
CA HIS A 131 -4.08 2.72 7.60
C HIS A 131 -3.86 3.81 6.54
N ASP A 132 -3.63 5.05 6.96
CA ASP A 132 -3.40 6.18 6.06
C ASP A 132 -2.09 6.02 5.30
N LEU A 133 -1.03 5.52 5.95
CA LEU A 133 0.22 5.20 5.26
C LEU A 133 0.01 4.09 4.23
N ARG A 134 -0.75 3.02 4.53
CA ARG A 134 -1.03 1.97 3.54
C ARG A 134 -1.86 2.51 2.36
N ARG A 135 -2.84 3.37 2.61
CA ARG A 135 -3.62 4.02 1.55
C ARG A 135 -2.75 4.89 0.65
N PHE A 136 -1.86 5.67 1.25
CA PHE A 136 -0.88 6.47 0.51
C PHE A 136 0.01 5.57 -0.37
N GLN A 137 0.54 4.48 0.19
CA GLN A 137 1.37 3.52 -0.55
C GLN A 137 0.64 2.92 -1.75
N ILE A 138 -0.62 2.51 -1.58
CA ILE A 138 -1.44 1.96 -2.69
C ILE A 138 -1.62 3.00 -3.79
N LYS A 139 -1.92 4.25 -3.44
CA LYS A 139 -2.09 5.33 -4.41
C LYS A 139 -0.80 5.56 -5.21
N GLU A 140 0.33 5.65 -4.53
CA GLU A 140 1.64 5.83 -5.17
C GLU A 140 2.07 4.61 -6.00
N GLU A 141 1.79 3.38 -5.54
CA GLU A 141 1.99 2.15 -6.33
C GLU A 141 1.22 2.25 -7.66
N PHE A 142 -0.03 2.69 -7.61
CA PHE A 142 -0.88 2.86 -8.78
C PHE A 142 -0.38 3.97 -9.71
N GLU A 143 -0.05 5.15 -9.17
CA GLU A 143 0.51 6.26 -9.96
C GLU A 143 1.84 5.89 -10.63
N CYS A 144 2.69 5.11 -9.96
CA CYS A 144 3.94 4.60 -10.52
C CYS A 144 3.68 3.63 -11.68
N LEU A 145 2.77 2.67 -11.50
CA LEU A 145 2.40 1.74 -12.56
C LEU A 145 1.78 2.45 -13.76
N GLY A 146 0.95 3.47 -13.54
CA GLY A 146 0.37 4.28 -14.61
C GLY A 146 1.42 5.00 -15.46
N LYS A 147 2.44 5.58 -14.81
CA LYS A 147 3.59 6.20 -15.51
C LYS A 147 4.38 5.18 -16.32
N LEU A 148 4.68 4.01 -15.73
CA LEU A 148 5.39 2.93 -16.41
C LEU A 148 4.61 2.39 -17.61
N LEU A 149 3.28 2.28 -17.52
CA LEU A 149 2.41 1.89 -18.62
C LEU A 149 2.50 2.92 -19.77
N GLN A 150 2.37 4.22 -19.47
CA GLN A 150 2.47 5.28 -20.47
C GLN A 150 3.85 5.30 -21.15
N ASP A 151 4.92 5.10 -20.39
CA ASP A 151 6.28 5.03 -20.94
C ASP A 151 6.46 3.82 -21.86
N ALA A 152 5.95 2.65 -21.47
CA ALA A 152 5.96 1.45 -22.30
C ALA A 152 5.15 1.65 -23.60
N GLN A 153 3.95 2.25 -23.51
CA GLN A 153 3.14 2.61 -24.68
C GLN A 153 3.87 3.57 -25.62
N LYS A 154 4.54 4.59 -25.06
CA LYS A 154 5.37 5.54 -25.82
C LYS A 154 6.53 4.84 -26.54
N GLN A 155 7.21 3.90 -25.88
CA GLN A 155 8.25 3.09 -26.50
C GLN A 155 7.71 2.25 -27.66
N GLN A 156 6.54 1.61 -27.50
CA GLN A 156 5.88 0.86 -28.58
C GLN A 156 5.54 1.74 -29.78
N LYS A 157 4.97 2.94 -29.55
CA LYS A 157 4.67 3.91 -30.62
C LYS A 157 5.94 4.34 -31.36
N ASN A 158 7.00 4.66 -30.63
CA ASN A 158 8.29 5.03 -31.22
C ASN A 158 8.87 3.90 -32.06
N MET A 159 8.78 2.65 -31.58
CA MET A 159 9.27 1.50 -32.33
C MET A 159 8.46 1.23 -33.60
N LEU A 160 7.13 1.39 -33.55
CA LEU A 160 6.30 1.32 -34.75
C LEU A 160 6.71 2.39 -35.77
N LYS A 161 6.88 3.63 -35.33
CA LYS A 161 7.29 4.76 -36.17
C LYS A 161 8.62 4.51 -36.87
N LEU A 162 9.61 3.94 -36.16
CA LEU A 162 10.91 3.57 -36.75
C LEU A 162 10.77 2.48 -37.80
N ARG A 163 9.96 1.45 -37.55
CA ARG A 163 9.69 0.38 -38.52
C ARG A 163 8.99 0.90 -39.78
N LEU A 164 7.98 1.75 -39.62
CA LEU A 164 7.27 2.34 -40.77
C LEU A 164 8.18 3.23 -41.62
N LYS A 165 9.10 3.97 -40.98
CA LYS A 165 10.14 4.73 -41.70
C LYS A 165 11.09 3.82 -42.49
N ALA A 166 11.51 2.69 -41.90
CA ALA A 166 12.34 1.70 -42.58
C ALA A 166 11.62 1.08 -43.79
N GLU A 167 10.39 0.60 -43.61
CA GLU A 167 9.58 0.05 -44.72
C GLU A 167 9.38 1.07 -45.86
N ASN A 168 9.21 2.36 -45.54
CA ASN A 168 9.09 3.42 -46.55
C ASN A 168 10.41 3.63 -47.33
N LYS A 169 11.55 3.57 -46.63
CA LYS A 169 12.88 3.66 -47.24
C LYS A 169 13.12 2.47 -48.17
N ASP A 170 12.81 1.26 -47.73
CA ASP A 170 12.97 0.03 -48.51
C ASP A 170 12.10 0.05 -49.77
N LEU A 171 10.85 0.52 -49.66
CA LEU A 171 9.99 0.71 -50.83
C LEU A 171 10.60 1.68 -51.84
N LYS A 172 11.10 2.85 -51.39
CA LYS A 172 11.75 3.82 -52.28
C LYS A 172 12.98 3.24 -52.97
N GLN A 173 13.80 2.47 -52.25
CA GLN A 173 14.95 1.79 -52.83
C GLN A 173 14.52 0.74 -53.87
N ALA A 174 13.47 -0.05 -53.59
CA ALA A 174 12.91 -1.01 -54.53
C ALA A 174 12.38 -0.34 -55.81
N GLN A 175 11.70 0.81 -55.67
CA GLN A 175 11.21 1.60 -56.81
C GLN A 175 12.36 2.14 -57.68
N THR A 176 13.43 2.66 -57.07
CA THR A 176 14.62 3.09 -57.79
C THR A 176 15.29 1.94 -58.53
N LYS A 177 15.47 0.78 -57.85
CA LYS A 177 16.05 -0.42 -58.47
C LYS A 177 15.22 -0.88 -59.66
N LYS A 178 13.89 -0.99 -59.52
CA LYS A 178 12.97 -1.36 -60.61
C LYS A 178 13.09 -0.40 -61.80
N LYS A 179 13.10 0.91 -61.55
CA LYS A 179 13.28 1.92 -62.61
C LYS A 179 14.60 1.73 -63.38
N MET A 180 15.69 1.42 -62.69
CA MET A 180 16.99 1.15 -63.31
C MET A 180 16.98 -0.16 -64.10
N ASP A 181 16.39 -1.22 -63.55
CA ASP A 181 16.26 -2.53 -64.21
C ASP A 181 15.44 -2.43 -65.50
N ASP A 182 14.31 -1.73 -65.45
CA ASP A 182 13.45 -1.49 -66.62
C ASP A 182 14.17 -0.66 -67.70
N THR A 183 14.95 0.35 -67.29
CA THR A 183 15.77 1.15 -68.22
C THR A 183 16.81 0.28 -68.91
N ARG A 184 17.50 -0.58 -68.15
CA ARG A 184 18.49 -1.52 -68.70
C ARG A 184 17.86 -2.54 -69.65
N ALA A 185 16.69 -3.07 -69.31
CA ALA A 185 15.97 -4.03 -70.15
C ALA A 185 15.62 -3.44 -71.53
N ILE A 186 15.13 -2.20 -71.58
CA ILE A 186 14.81 -1.51 -72.85
C ILE A 186 16.07 -1.20 -73.67
N GLN A 187 17.19 -0.88 -73.02
CA GLN A 187 18.45 -0.63 -73.71
C GLN A 187 19.06 -1.90 -74.33
N GLN A 188 18.92 -3.04 -73.64
CA GLN A 188 19.47 -4.33 -74.07
C GLN A 188 18.57 -5.11 -75.04
N ASP A 189 17.35 -4.62 -75.30
CA ASP A 189 16.42 -5.24 -76.25
C ASP A 189 16.92 -5.13 -77.69
N LYS A 190 17.40 -6.26 -78.23
CA LYS A 190 17.96 -6.39 -79.57
C LYS A 190 16.91 -6.21 -80.69
N ASN A 191 15.62 -6.30 -80.36
CA ASN A 191 14.54 -6.17 -81.34
C ASN A 191 14.25 -4.68 -81.66
N ILE A 192 14.69 -3.74 -80.82
CA ILE A 192 14.45 -2.31 -80.98
C ILE A 192 15.64 -1.64 -81.69
N LYS A 193 15.61 -1.64 -83.03
CA LYS A 193 16.70 -1.05 -83.83
C LYS A 193 16.61 0.48 -83.94
N LYS A 194 15.41 1.05 -83.97
CA LYS A 194 15.18 2.50 -84.17
C LYS A 194 15.15 3.24 -82.82
N LYS A 195 15.89 4.35 -82.73
CA LYS A 195 15.92 5.22 -81.54
C LYS A 195 14.53 5.72 -81.12
N VAL A 196 13.72 6.14 -82.09
CA VAL A 196 12.35 6.62 -81.86
C VAL A 196 11.49 5.58 -81.15
N GLU A 197 11.58 4.31 -81.58
CA GLU A 197 10.84 3.22 -80.94
C GLU A 197 11.35 2.93 -79.52
N ARG A 198 12.67 3.02 -79.29
CA ARG A 198 13.26 2.88 -77.95
C ARG A 198 12.76 3.98 -77.00
N ASP A 199 12.73 5.22 -77.48
CA ASP A 199 12.24 6.38 -76.71
C ASP A 199 10.73 6.24 -76.42
N ARG A 200 9.94 5.74 -77.40
CA ARG A 200 8.51 5.43 -77.22
C ARG A 200 8.29 4.38 -76.12
N ARG A 201 9.01 3.26 -76.18
CA ARG A 201 8.95 2.18 -75.17
C ARG A 201 9.39 2.66 -73.79
N MET A 202 10.41 3.50 -73.73
CA MET A 202 10.88 4.08 -72.47
C MET A 202 9.80 4.99 -71.84
N LYS A 203 9.08 5.79 -72.64
CA LYS A 203 7.98 6.62 -72.16
C LYS A 203 6.82 5.78 -71.60
N GLU A 204 6.38 4.76 -72.33
CA GLU A 204 5.32 3.84 -71.89
C GLU A 204 5.69 3.11 -70.59
N MET A 205 6.95 2.65 -70.48
CA MET A 205 7.45 2.00 -69.28
C MET A 205 7.49 2.95 -68.09
N ASN A 206 7.95 4.19 -68.29
CA ASN A 206 7.98 5.20 -67.24
C ASN A 206 6.58 5.56 -66.74
N GLU A 207 5.59 5.67 -67.64
CA GLU A 207 4.19 5.93 -67.28
C GLU A 207 3.59 4.76 -66.48
N LYS A 208 3.81 3.52 -66.94
CA LYS A 208 3.42 2.30 -66.22
C LYS A 208 4.05 2.24 -64.83
N ASN A 209 5.35 2.55 -64.73
CA ASN A 209 6.07 2.59 -63.47
C ASN A 209 5.52 3.65 -62.51
N LEU A 210 5.22 4.85 -63.00
CA LEU A 210 4.64 5.90 -62.17
C LEU A 210 3.30 5.47 -61.56
N LYS A 211 2.43 4.83 -62.37
CA LYS A 211 1.14 4.29 -61.88
C LYS A 211 1.35 3.25 -60.79
N VAL A 212 2.20 2.25 -61.03
CA VAL A 212 2.53 1.19 -60.06
C VAL A 212 3.13 1.79 -58.78
N PHE A 213 4.09 2.70 -58.90
CA PHE A 213 4.75 3.32 -57.75
C PHE A 213 3.80 4.15 -56.89
N CYS A 214 2.86 4.87 -57.52
CA CYS A 214 1.82 5.59 -56.83
C CYS A 214 0.87 4.64 -56.07
N GLU A 215 0.43 3.55 -56.70
CA GLU A 215 -0.41 2.53 -56.06
C GLU A 215 0.28 1.83 -54.89
N GLU A 216 1.57 1.48 -55.04
CA GLU A 216 2.38 0.88 -53.97
C GLU A 216 2.52 1.81 -52.76
N ARG A 217 2.80 3.10 -53.00
CA ARG A 217 2.91 4.10 -51.93
C ARG A 217 1.58 4.29 -51.21
N LYS A 218 0.46 4.36 -51.94
CA LYS A 218 -0.89 4.42 -51.36
C LYS A 218 -1.18 3.18 -50.51
N ARG A 219 -0.87 1.98 -51.03
CA ARG A 219 -1.05 0.71 -50.30
C ARG A 219 -0.22 0.67 -49.02
N LEU A 220 1.04 1.11 -49.07
CA LEU A 220 1.91 1.15 -47.90
C LEU A 220 1.42 2.17 -46.87
N ALA A 221 0.96 3.34 -47.30
CA ALA A 221 0.40 4.37 -46.42
C ALA A 221 -0.87 3.88 -45.69
N MET A 222 -1.82 3.27 -46.41
CA MET A 222 -3.01 2.67 -45.78
C MET A 222 -2.66 1.55 -44.79
N LYS A 223 -1.68 0.71 -45.13
CA LYS A 223 -1.19 -0.34 -44.23
C LYS A 223 -0.53 0.23 -42.98
N ALA A 224 0.22 1.32 -43.11
CA ALA A 224 0.84 2.02 -41.99
C ALA A 224 -0.23 2.62 -41.06
N GLN A 225 -1.20 3.34 -41.61
CA GLN A 225 -2.33 3.91 -40.88
C GLN A 225 -3.09 2.83 -40.09
N LYS A 226 -3.47 1.72 -40.73
CA LYS A 226 -4.19 0.62 -40.07
C LYS A 226 -3.39 0.02 -38.89
N ARG A 227 -2.06 -0.06 -39.00
CA ARG A 227 -1.21 -0.56 -37.91
C ARG A 227 -1.11 0.43 -36.76
N GLU A 228 -1.07 1.73 -37.05
CA GLU A 228 -1.09 2.79 -36.05
C GLU A 228 -2.41 2.80 -35.28
N GLU A 229 -3.55 2.76 -35.99
CA GLU A 229 -4.89 2.68 -35.39
C GLU A 229 -5.05 1.44 -34.49
N GLN A 230 -4.57 0.27 -34.95
CA GLN A 230 -4.59 -0.95 -34.14
C GLN A 230 -3.72 -0.87 -32.88
N LEU A 231 -2.62 -0.10 -32.91
CA LEU A 231 -1.79 0.09 -31.72
C LEU A 231 -2.46 1.07 -30.74
N ILE A 232 -3.05 2.15 -31.26
CA ILE A 232 -3.79 3.13 -30.45
C ILE A 232 -4.96 2.47 -29.73
N LYS A 233 -5.79 1.70 -30.45
CA LYS A 233 -6.92 0.98 -29.87
C LYS A 233 -6.48 0.04 -28.73
N ARG A 234 -5.38 -0.69 -28.91
CA ARG A 234 -4.82 -1.54 -27.85
C ARG A 234 -4.32 -0.75 -26.64
N HIS A 235 -3.75 0.43 -26.84
CA HIS A 235 -3.33 1.31 -25.75
C HIS A 235 -4.53 1.87 -24.98
N GLU A 236 -5.62 2.21 -25.67
CA GLU A 236 -6.87 2.64 -25.05
C GLU A 236 -7.51 1.50 -24.24
N GLU A 237 -7.56 0.28 -24.78
CA GLU A 237 -8.04 -0.90 -24.06
C GLU A 237 -7.22 -1.18 -22.78
N GLN A 238 -5.89 -1.13 -22.88
CA GLN A 238 -4.98 -1.29 -21.74
C GLN A 238 -5.19 -0.22 -20.67
N ASN A 239 -5.39 1.04 -21.07
CA ASN A 239 -5.66 2.12 -20.12
C ASN A 239 -7.02 1.93 -19.45
N GLY A 240 -8.06 1.55 -20.19
CA GLY A 240 -9.38 1.27 -19.63
C GLY A 240 -9.38 0.08 -18.66
N GLU A 241 -8.60 -0.97 -18.93
CA GLU A 241 -8.40 -2.09 -18.00
C GLU A 241 -7.64 -1.63 -16.75
N PHE A 242 -6.57 -0.84 -16.92
CA PHE A 242 -5.80 -0.28 -15.82
C PHE A 242 -6.62 0.65 -14.92
N GLU A 243 -7.52 1.46 -15.48
CA GLU A 243 -8.43 2.33 -14.74
C GLU A 243 -9.51 1.54 -13.99
N LYS A 244 -10.05 0.47 -14.58
CA LYS A 244 -10.99 -0.43 -13.89
C LYS A 244 -10.34 -1.13 -12.70
N ASP A 245 -9.07 -1.48 -12.81
CA ASP A 245 -8.30 -2.01 -11.69
C ASP A 245 -8.09 -0.95 -10.59
N ALA A 246 -8.10 0.34 -10.93
CA ALA A 246 -8.00 1.46 -9.99
C ALA A 246 -9.24 1.62 -9.08
N GLU A 247 -10.44 1.44 -9.66
CA GLU A 247 -11.74 1.71 -9.04
C GLU A 247 -11.95 1.01 -7.68
N PRO A 248 -11.64 -0.29 -7.51
CA PRO A 248 -11.71 -0.96 -6.22
C PRO A 248 -10.85 -0.33 -5.13
N PHE A 249 -9.74 0.33 -5.48
CA PHE A 249 -8.82 0.91 -4.51
C PHE A 249 -9.37 2.20 -3.88
N PHE A 250 -10.19 2.94 -4.62
CA PHE A 250 -10.86 4.14 -4.09
C PHE A 250 -12.15 3.79 -3.36
N SER A 251 -12.96 2.87 -3.91
CA SER A 251 -14.30 2.54 -3.39
C SER A 251 -14.29 1.61 -2.16
N LYS A 252 -13.45 0.56 -2.10
CA LYS A 252 -13.48 -0.43 -1.01
C LYS A 252 -12.87 0.05 0.31
N THR A 253 -12.22 1.22 0.33
CA THR A 253 -11.76 1.83 1.59
C THR A 253 -12.92 2.26 2.49
N PHE A 254 -14.14 2.37 1.95
CA PHE A 254 -15.35 2.66 2.73
C PHE A 254 -15.95 1.40 3.40
N THR A 255 -15.93 0.25 2.73
CA THR A 255 -16.60 -0.97 3.23
C THR A 255 -15.79 -1.73 4.27
N ARG A 256 -14.45 -1.74 4.19
CA ARG A 256 -13.60 -2.44 5.19
C ARG A 256 -13.59 -1.73 6.55
N LYS A 257 -13.89 -0.43 6.58
CA LYS A 257 -14.09 0.35 7.83
C LYS A 257 -15.24 -0.20 8.68
N SER A 258 -16.30 -0.73 8.05
CA SER A 258 -17.43 -1.32 8.78
C SER A 258 -17.01 -2.62 9.49
N SER A 259 -16.25 -3.48 8.82
CA SER A 259 -15.77 -4.76 9.40
C SER A 259 -14.77 -4.54 10.54
N LEU A 260 -13.81 -3.63 10.37
CA LEU A 260 -12.83 -3.33 11.43
C LEU A 260 -13.45 -2.64 12.63
N LEU A 261 -14.44 -1.74 12.44
CA LEU A 261 -15.18 -1.15 13.57
C LEU A 261 -15.99 -2.21 14.33
N GLN A 262 -16.56 -3.19 13.62
CA GLN A 262 -17.30 -4.29 14.22
C GLN A 262 -16.38 -5.27 14.95
N GLU A 263 -15.19 -5.55 14.40
CA GLU A 263 -14.14 -6.34 15.07
C GLU A 263 -13.59 -5.61 16.32
N ILE A 264 -13.36 -4.30 16.26
CA ILE A 264 -12.93 -3.52 17.42
C ILE A 264 -14.02 -3.47 18.50
N SER A 265 -15.29 -3.30 18.12
CA SER A 265 -16.42 -3.33 19.07
C SER A 265 -16.55 -4.71 19.72
N ALA A 266 -16.40 -5.79 18.96
CA ALA A 266 -16.40 -7.16 19.50
C ALA A 266 -15.21 -7.41 20.45
N PHE A 267 -14.02 -6.86 20.16
CA PHE A 267 -12.87 -6.94 21.08
C PHE A 267 -13.11 -6.17 22.37
N GLN A 268 -13.76 -5.00 22.32
CA GLN A 268 -14.13 -4.24 23.53
C GLN A 268 -15.21 -4.94 24.36
N GLU A 269 -16.18 -5.60 23.71
CA GLU A 269 -17.19 -6.43 24.39
C GLU A 269 -16.55 -7.64 25.09
N LEU A 270 -15.62 -8.35 24.43
CA LEU A 270 -14.87 -9.44 25.04
C LEU A 270 -14.01 -8.97 26.23
N GLU A 271 -13.37 -7.80 26.12
CA GLU A 271 -12.58 -7.23 27.22
C GLU A 271 -13.46 -6.85 28.41
N LEU A 272 -14.66 -6.29 28.17
CA LEU A 272 -15.67 -6.02 29.21
C LEU A 272 -16.23 -7.30 29.84
N GLU A 273 -16.50 -8.33 29.04
CA GLU A 273 -16.99 -9.62 29.51
C GLU A 273 -15.92 -10.35 30.34
N GLU A 274 -14.64 -10.28 29.95
CA GLU A 274 -13.53 -10.81 30.73
C GLU A 274 -13.35 -10.05 32.06
N MET A 275 -13.49 -8.71 32.05
CA MET A 275 -13.48 -7.93 33.29
C MET A 275 -14.66 -8.30 34.21
N SER A 276 -15.88 -8.42 33.67
CA SER A 276 -17.08 -8.83 34.42
C SER A 276 -16.96 -10.25 34.99
N HIS A 277 -16.38 -11.18 34.23
CA HIS A 277 -16.10 -12.54 34.69
C HIS A 277 -15.10 -12.55 35.86
N ARG A 278 -14.02 -11.74 35.77
CA ARG A 278 -13.07 -11.56 36.87
C ARG A 278 -13.73 -10.95 38.10
N GLU A 279 -14.62 -9.97 37.94
CA GLU A 279 -15.39 -9.38 39.05
C GLU A 279 -16.30 -10.43 39.71
N THR A 280 -16.99 -11.25 38.91
CA THR A 280 -17.88 -12.32 39.40
C THR A 280 -17.10 -13.39 40.17
N GLN A 281 -15.93 -13.82 39.68
CA GLN A 281 -15.07 -14.77 40.41
C GLN A 281 -14.53 -14.21 41.73
N LEU A 282 -14.31 -12.89 41.81
CA LEU A 282 -13.91 -12.22 43.05
C LEU A 282 -15.08 -12.08 44.03
N ALA A 283 -16.32 -11.98 43.52
CA ALA A 283 -17.54 -11.92 44.33
C ALA A 283 -18.04 -13.30 44.79
N SER A 284 -17.77 -14.37 44.04
CA SER A 284 -18.24 -15.73 44.33
C SER A 284 -17.36 -16.51 45.30
N LYS A 285 -16.33 -15.89 45.90
CA LYS A 285 -15.57 -16.53 46.98
C LYS A 285 -16.44 -16.59 48.22
N PRO A 286 -16.50 -17.74 48.91
CA PRO A 286 -17.44 -17.98 49.99
C PRO A 286 -17.25 -16.90 51.07
N GLU A 287 -18.28 -16.09 51.26
CA GLU A 287 -18.45 -15.28 52.47
C GLU A 287 -18.55 -16.27 53.63
N PHE A 288 -17.45 -16.41 54.38
CA PHE A 288 -17.53 -17.03 55.69
C PHE A 288 -18.37 -16.09 56.56
N ILE A 289 -19.59 -16.55 56.83
CA ILE A 289 -20.42 -16.04 57.91
C ILE A 289 -19.70 -16.41 59.21
N CYS A 290 -19.20 -15.41 59.93
CA CYS A 290 -19.04 -15.49 61.38
C CYS A 290 -20.35 -15.09 62.03
#